data_AF-A0A914A8Q4-F1
#
_entry.id   AF-A0A914A8Q4-F1
#
_cell.length_a   1.000
_cell.length_b   1.000
_cell.length_c   1.000
_cell.angle_alpha   90.00
_cell.angle_beta   90.00
_cell.angle_gamma   90.00
#
_symmetry.space_group_name_H-M   'P 1'
#
loop_
_entity.id
_entity.type
_entity.pdbx_description
1 polymer ?
#
loop_
_entity_poly.entity_id
_entity_poly.type
_entity_poly.pdbx_seq_one_letter_code
_entity_poly.pdbx_strand_id
1 'polypeptide(L)'
;MPQHVVFRPLDTQCFLAAHAPCLLCFPRDIQTAFQELQIKMIDTSQQLKIADVQIEQLRRQQHHARLTDSELSQLPPSTRVYEGVGRMFLLQDIAKVKETLEGRVKAADDKIKKLQNNKAYLERTLKDSESNLREMVAQKQAAKS
;
A
#
# COMPACT_ATOMS: atom_id res chain seq x y z
N MET A 1 -49.73 0.59 -3.67
CA MET A 1 -50.22 1.17 -4.94
C MET A 1 -49.55 2.53 -5.14
N PRO A 2 -48.44 2.59 -5.90
CA PRO A 2 -47.73 3.82 -6.20
C PRO A 2 -48.47 4.60 -7.30
N GLN A 3 -48.60 5.91 -7.15
CA GLN A 3 -49.13 6.77 -8.21
C GLN A 3 -48.01 7.17 -9.16
N HIS A 4 -48.30 6.96 -10.44
CA HIS A 4 -47.44 7.14 -11.60
C HIS A 4 -46.99 8.60 -11.80
N VAL A 5 -45.77 8.68 -12.33
CA VAL A 5 -45.12 9.84 -12.93
C VAL A 5 -45.97 10.47 -14.04
N VAL A 6 -46.08 11.79 -14.04
CA VAL A 6 -46.43 12.57 -15.25
C VAL A 6 -45.27 13.53 -15.55
N PHE A 7 -44.44 13.13 -16.50
CA PHE A 7 -43.46 13.97 -17.17
C PHE A 7 -44.22 14.90 -18.13
N ARG A 8 -44.15 16.22 -17.94
CA ARG A 8 -44.53 17.19 -18.97
C ARG A 8 -43.27 17.72 -19.66
N PRO A 9 -43.14 17.58 -21.00
CA PRO A 9 -42.09 18.19 -21.78
C PRO A 9 -42.63 19.47 -22.42
N LEU A 10 -42.05 20.62 -22.14
CA LEU A 10 -42.05 21.82 -22.99
C LEU A 10 -41.33 22.93 -22.24
N ASP A 11 -40.06 23.13 -22.56
CA ASP A 11 -39.46 24.45 -22.71
C ASP A 11 -38.12 24.31 -23.43
N THR A 12 -38.22 24.26 -24.75
CA THR A 12 -37.17 24.62 -25.70
C THR A 12 -36.94 26.13 -25.61
N GLN A 13 -35.97 26.59 -24.81
CA GLN A 13 -35.18 27.79 -25.11
C GLN A 13 -33.99 27.94 -24.16
N CYS A 14 -32.80 27.77 -24.74
CA CYS A 14 -31.53 28.44 -24.42
C CYS A 14 -31.39 29.01 -23.00
N PHE A 15 -30.81 28.23 -22.08
CA PHE A 15 -30.02 28.82 -21.00
C PHE A 15 -28.54 28.54 -21.25
N LEU A 16 -27.81 29.65 -21.30
CA LEU A 16 -26.45 29.79 -21.78
C LEU A 16 -25.50 28.75 -21.19
N ALA A 17 -24.67 28.22 -22.08
CA ALA A 17 -23.35 27.72 -21.75
C ALA A 17 -22.60 28.77 -20.93
N ALA A 18 -22.48 28.55 -19.62
CA ALA A 18 -21.54 29.24 -18.77
C ALA A 18 -20.81 28.19 -17.91
N HIS A 19 -19.57 27.91 -18.31
CA HIS A 19 -18.51 27.32 -17.50
C HIS A 19 -18.72 25.88 -16.98
N ALA A 20 -18.88 24.93 -17.90
CA ALA A 20 -18.04 23.74 -17.77
C ALA A 20 -16.69 24.11 -18.42
N PRO A 21 -15.57 24.19 -17.68
CA PRO A 21 -14.26 24.37 -18.31
C PRO A 21 -14.05 23.19 -19.26
N CYS A 22 -14.14 23.49 -20.55
CA CYS A 22 -14.06 22.53 -21.62
C CYS A 22 -12.70 21.81 -21.50
N LEU A 23 -12.71 20.50 -21.22
CA LEU A 23 -11.54 19.62 -21.23
C LEU A 23 -10.74 19.72 -22.54
N LEU A 24 -11.34 20.27 -23.61
CA LEU A 24 -10.73 20.52 -24.91
C LEU A 24 -9.78 21.73 -24.97
N CYS A 25 -9.69 22.57 -23.93
CA CYS A 25 -8.82 23.75 -23.93
C CYS A 25 -7.48 23.54 -23.20
N PHE A 26 -7.25 22.36 -22.62
CA PHE A 26 -6.04 22.01 -21.89
C PHE A 26 -4.96 21.52 -22.87
N PRO A 27 -3.72 22.06 -22.86
CA PRO A 27 -2.68 21.65 -23.79
C PRO A 27 -2.40 20.14 -23.68
N ARG A 28 -2.27 19.48 -24.84
CA ARG A 28 -2.18 18.01 -24.99
C ARG A 28 -1.10 17.40 -24.10
N ASP A 29 0.03 18.09 -23.93
CA ASP A 29 1.17 17.65 -23.11
C ASP A 29 0.80 17.47 -21.63
N ILE A 30 -0.06 18.35 -21.09
CA ILE A 30 -0.48 18.26 -19.69
C ILE A 30 -1.54 17.16 -19.51
N GLN A 31 -2.36 16.90 -20.53
CA GLN A 31 -3.33 15.80 -20.49
C GLN A 31 -2.62 14.45 -20.40
N THR A 32 -1.57 14.24 -21.21
CA THR A 32 -0.77 13.01 -21.17
C THR A 32 -0.06 12.86 -19.82
N ALA A 33 0.60 13.92 -19.33
CA ALA A 33 1.28 13.90 -18.03
C ALA A 33 0.32 13.58 -16.87
N PHE A 34 -0.92 14.08 -16.93
CA PHE A 34 -1.95 13.80 -15.92
C PHE A 34 -2.42 12.34 -15.96
N GLN A 35 -2.62 11.77 -17.15
CA GLN A 35 -2.98 10.36 -17.29
C GLN A 35 -1.87 9.43 -16.77
N GLU A 36 -0.61 9.72 -17.09
CA GLU A 36 0.53 8.98 -16.56
C GLU A 36 0.63 9.06 -15.04
N LEU A 37 0.39 10.24 -14.45
CA LEU A 37 0.36 10.40 -13.00
C LEU A 37 -0.78 9.60 -12.36
N GLN A 38 -1.96 9.58 -12.97
CA GLN A 38 -3.09 8.79 -12.47
C GLN A 38 -2.77 7.30 -12.43
N ILE A 39 -2.15 6.76 -13.49
CA ILE A 39 -1.70 5.36 -13.53
C ILE A 39 -0.69 5.11 -12.41
N LYS A 40 0.34 5.95 -12.29
CA LYS A 40 1.35 5.85 -11.24
C LYS A 40 0.74 5.93 -9.83
N MET A 41 -0.26 6.78 -9.61
CA MET A 41 -0.97 6.90 -8.32
C MET A 41 -1.73 5.62 -7.97
N ILE A 42 -2.41 5.01 -8.94
CA ILE A 42 -3.14 3.76 -8.73
C ILE A 42 -2.16 2.63 -8.39
N ASP A 43 -1.09 2.49 -9.18
CA ASP A 43 -0.08 1.44 -8.99
C ASP A 43 0.63 1.57 -7.64
N THR A 44 1.05 2.79 -7.29
CA THR A 44 1.68 3.06 -5.99
C THR A 44 0.72 2.79 -4.83
N SER A 45 -0.56 3.19 -4.94
CA SER A 45 -1.57 2.89 -3.91
C SER A 45 -1.77 1.38 -3.72
N GLN A 46 -1.78 0.61 -4.81
CA GLN A 46 -1.85 -0.86 -4.72
C GLN A 46 -0.60 -1.44 -4.06
N GLN A 47 0.59 -0.98 -4.44
CA GLN A 47 1.85 -1.44 -3.84
C GLN A 47 1.93 -1.12 -2.35
N LEU A 48 1.44 0.04 -1.92
CA LEU A 48 1.37 0.43 -0.51
C LEU A 48 0.48 -0.53 0.28
N LYS A 49 -0.70 -0.87 -0.24
CA LYS A 49 -1.62 -1.83 0.40
C LYS A 49 -0.98 -3.21 0.54
N ILE A 50 -0.30 -3.68 -0.50
CA ILE A 50 0.40 -4.97 -0.47
C ILE A 50 1.51 -4.95 0.58
N ALA A 51 2.31 -3.87 0.63
CA ALA A 51 3.37 -3.71 1.62
C ALA A 51 2.83 -3.70 3.05
N ASP A 52 1.69 -3.04 3.30
CA ASP A 52 1.05 -3.01 4.61
C ASP A 52 0.61 -4.41 5.06
N VAL A 53 -0.04 -5.18 4.18
CA VAL A 53 -0.43 -6.57 4.48
C VAL A 53 0.79 -7.45 4.75
N GLN A 54 1.87 -7.28 3.99
CA GLN A 54 3.12 -8.02 4.21
C GLN A 54 3.76 -7.68 5.56
N ILE A 55 3.75 -6.41 5.96
CA ILE A 55 4.25 -5.98 7.28
C ILE A 55 3.42 -6.62 8.40
N GLU A 56 2.10 -6.62 8.29
CA GLU A 56 1.23 -7.25 9.29
C GLU A 56 1.45 -8.77 9.39
N GLN A 57 1.65 -9.45 8.26
CA GLN A 57 1.98 -10.87 8.25
C GLN A 57 3.32 -11.14 8.94
N LEU A 58 4.37 -10.37 8.64
CA LEU A 58 5.68 -10.51 9.26
C LEU A 58 5.64 -10.21 10.76
N ARG A 59 4.87 -9.19 11.19
CA ARG A 59 4.67 -8.88 12.61
C ARG A 59 4.00 -10.02 13.36
N ARG A 60 2.98 -10.66 12.77
CA ARG A 60 2.34 -11.85 13.34
C ARG A 60 3.32 -13.01 13.48
N GLN A 61 4.11 -13.29 12.44
CA GLN A 61 5.13 -14.35 12.49
C GLN A 61 6.19 -14.09 13.56
N GLN A 62 6.63 -12.84 13.70
CA GLN A 62 7.56 -12.42 14.73
C GLN A 62 6.97 -12.60 16.13
N HIS A 63 5.71 -12.23 16.33
CA HIS A 63 5.01 -12.40 17.59
C HIS A 63 4.91 -13.88 17.98
N HIS A 64 4.51 -14.75 17.05
CA HIS A 64 4.48 -16.19 17.27
C HIS A 64 5.85 -16.73 17.68
N ALA A 65 6.92 -16.36 16.97
CA ALA A 65 8.27 -16.83 17.30
C ALA A 65 8.72 -16.39 18.70
N ARG A 66 8.42 -15.15 19.10
CA ARG A 66 8.74 -14.62 20.44
C ARG A 66 7.94 -15.32 21.55
N LEU A 67 6.67 -15.59 21.31
CA LEU A 67 5.84 -16.35 22.25
C LEU A 67 6.41 -17.75 22.45
N THR A 68 6.71 -18.47 21.36
CA THR A 68 7.31 -19.81 21.44
C THR A 68 8.64 -19.80 22.19
N ASP A 69 9.49 -18.79 21.99
CA ASP A 69 10.75 -18.68 22.71
C ASP A 69 10.56 -18.41 24.22
N SER A 70 9.54 -17.61 24.59
CA SER A 70 9.17 -17.40 25.98
C SER A 70 8.67 -18.68 26.65
N GLU A 71 7.82 -19.44 25.97
CA GLU A 71 7.33 -20.74 26.47
C GLU A 71 8.47 -21.75 26.62
N LEU A 72 9.38 -21.82 25.64
CA LEU A 72 10.56 -22.69 25.71
C LEU A 72 11.52 -22.31 26.85
N SER A 73 11.54 -21.05 27.25
CA SER A 73 12.37 -20.56 28.36
C SER A 73 11.82 -20.91 29.73
N GLN A 74 10.52 -21.19 29.83
CA GLN A 74 9.87 -21.61 31.07
C GLN A 74 10.05 -23.12 31.34
N LEU A 75 10.42 -23.90 30.31
CA LEU A 75 10.59 -25.34 30.42
C LEU A 75 11.97 -25.73 30.99
N PRO A 76 12.04 -26.82 31.78
CA PRO A 76 13.32 -27.30 32.29
C PRO A 76 14.19 -27.87 31.15
N PRO A 77 15.53 -27.72 31.25
CA PRO A 77 16.46 -28.07 30.18
C PRO A 77 16.54 -29.58 29.86
N SER A 78 16.01 -30.43 30.73
CA SER A 78 15.94 -31.89 30.53
C SER A 78 14.78 -32.34 29.63
N THR A 79 13.92 -31.41 29.20
CA THR A 79 12.74 -31.73 28.40
C THR A 79 13.13 -32.04 26.95
N ARG A 80 12.62 -33.16 26.41
CA ARG A 80 12.82 -33.52 25.00
C ARG A 80 11.97 -32.59 24.13
N VAL A 81 12.60 -31.82 23.27
CA VAL A 81 11.92 -30.91 22.33
C VAL A 81 11.94 -31.49 20.93
N TYR A 82 10.83 -31.30 20.21
CA TYR A 82 10.67 -31.76 18.84
C TYR A 82 10.33 -30.57 17.94
N GLU A 83 11.12 -30.33 16.89
CA GLU A 83 10.83 -29.35 15.86
C GLU A 83 9.98 -29.98 14.74
N GLY A 84 8.89 -29.32 14.36
CA GLY A 84 8.05 -29.75 13.24
C GLY A 84 8.67 -29.38 11.89
N VAL A 85 8.90 -30.38 11.04
CA VAL A 85 9.35 -30.20 9.65
C VAL A 85 8.29 -30.84 8.72
N GLY A 86 7.37 -30.00 8.25
CA GLY A 86 6.23 -30.45 7.45
C GLY A 86 5.27 -31.32 8.25
N ARG A 87 5.19 -32.62 7.92
CA ARG A 87 4.35 -33.62 8.61
C ARG A 87 5.13 -34.51 9.58
N MET A 88 6.41 -34.22 9.79
CA MET A 88 7.31 -35.00 10.66
C MET A 88 7.80 -34.14 11.83
N PHE A 89 8.28 -34.78 12.89
CA PHE A 89 8.84 -34.14 14.07
C PHE A 89 10.25 -34.68 14.34
N LEU A 90 11.23 -33.78 14.46
CA LEU A 90 12.63 -34.12 14.71
C LEU A 90 13.02 -33.73 16.13
N LEU A 91 13.66 -34.64 16.85
CA LEU A 91 14.23 -34.34 18.15
C LEU A 91 15.35 -33.30 17.98
N GLN A 92 15.27 -32.20 18.73
CA GLN A 92 16.29 -31.15 18.74
C GLN A 92 16.58 -30.66 20.16
N ASP A 93 17.76 -30.08 20.32
CA ASP A 93 18.18 -29.41 21.55
C ASP A 93 17.49 -28.05 21.69
N ILE A 94 17.10 -27.69 22.92
CA ILE A 94 16.45 -26.39 23.22
C ILE A 94 17.28 -25.21 22.69
N ALA A 95 18.61 -25.25 22.83
CA ALA A 95 19.49 -24.18 22.36
C ALA A 95 19.41 -23.95 20.85
N LYS A 96 19.36 -25.02 20.04
CA LYS A 96 19.26 -24.93 18.57
C LYS A 96 17.90 -24.39 18.13
N VAL A 97 16.84 -24.80 18.84
CA VAL A 97 15.48 -24.29 18.56
C VAL A 97 15.40 -22.80 18.86
N LYS A 98 15.98 -22.35 19.97
CA LYS A 98 16.05 -20.92 20.32
C LYS A 98 16.83 -20.10 19.30
N GLU A 99 18.01 -20.56 18.91
CA GLU A 99 18.82 -19.89 17.86
C GLU A 99 18.03 -19.76 16.55
N THR A 100 17.30 -20.81 16.16
CA THR A 100 16.44 -20.81 14.97
C THR A 100 15.30 -19.80 15.10
N LEU A 101 14.63 -19.73 16.26
CA LEU A 101 13.57 -18.77 16.53
C LEU A 101 14.09 -17.33 16.50
N GLU A 102 15.23 -17.06 17.13
CA GLU A 102 15.89 -15.75 17.07
C GLU A 102 16.25 -15.35 15.64
N GLY A 103 16.78 -16.30 14.85
CA GLY A 103 17.07 -16.08 13.43
C GLY A 103 15.83 -15.68 12.64
N ARG A 104 14.68 -16.34 12.89
CA ARG A 104 13.39 -15.98 12.27
C ARG A 104 12.93 -14.58 12.66
N VAL A 105 13.09 -14.20 13.93
CA VAL A 105 12.76 -12.84 14.41
C VAL A 105 13.61 -11.79 13.72
N LYS A 106 14.94 -11.97 13.71
CA LYS A 106 15.88 -11.02 13.07
C LYS A 106 15.60 -10.88 11.56
N ALA A 107 15.38 -12.00 10.86
CA ALA A 107 15.04 -11.99 9.44
C ALA A 107 13.70 -11.28 9.15
N ALA A 108 12.70 -11.41 10.04
CA ALA A 108 11.44 -10.68 9.93
C ALA A 108 11.65 -9.17 10.15
N ASP A 109 12.43 -8.77 11.15
CA ASP A 109 12.76 -7.36 11.42
C ASP A 109 13.46 -6.69 10.23
N ASP A 110 14.43 -7.37 9.62
CA ASP A 110 15.15 -6.82 8.45
C ASP A 110 14.22 -6.66 7.23
N LYS A 111 13.28 -7.60 7.03
CA LYS A 111 12.27 -7.48 5.96
C LYS A 111 11.29 -6.35 6.24
N ILE A 112 10.86 -6.17 7.48
CA ILE A 112 9.98 -5.05 7.87
C ILE A 112 10.66 -3.71 7.59
N LYS A 113 11.92 -3.54 7.99
CA LYS A 113 12.70 -2.31 7.71
C LYS A 113 12.79 -2.02 6.21
N LYS A 114 13.07 -3.04 5.40
CA LYS A 114 13.11 -2.91 3.92
C LYS A 114 11.77 -2.46 3.35
N LEU A 115 10.66 -3.07 3.78
CA LEU A 115 9.32 -2.70 3.33
C LEU A 115 8.93 -1.28 3.76
N GLN A 116 9.29 -0.86 4.97
CA GLN A 116 9.07 0.50 5.45
C GLN A 116 9.85 1.55 4.65
N ASN A 117 11.12 1.27 4.34
CA ASN A 117 11.94 2.15 3.50
C ASN A 117 11.36 2.27 2.08
N ASN A 118 10.91 1.15 1.51
CA ASN A 118 10.26 1.14 0.20
C ASN A 118 8.96 1.95 0.21
N LYS A 119 8.15 1.82 1.26
CA LYS A 119 6.92 2.62 1.44
C LYS A 119 7.23 4.12 1.46
N ALA A 120 8.19 4.54 2.29
CA ALA A 120 8.60 5.94 2.37
C ALA A 120 9.17 6.47 1.04
N TYR A 121 9.89 5.63 0.28
CA TYR A 121 10.38 5.98 -1.04
C TYR A 121 9.24 6.21 -2.03
N LEU A 122 8.30 5.27 -2.14
CA LEU A 122 7.14 5.37 -3.03
C LEU A 122 6.28 6.60 -2.72
N GLU A 123 6.05 6.90 -1.43
CA GLU A 123 5.31 8.09 -0.99
C GLU A 123 6.01 9.40 -1.39
N ARG A 124 7.34 9.45 -1.31
CA ARG A 124 8.13 10.62 -1.76
C ARG A 124 8.05 10.78 -3.27
N THR A 125 8.29 9.71 -4.02
CA THR A 125 8.22 9.73 -5.49
C THR A 125 6.85 10.19 -6.00
N LEU A 126 5.78 9.81 -5.33
CA LEU A 126 4.42 10.26 -5.66
C LEU A 126 4.26 11.77 -5.43
N LYS A 127 4.66 12.27 -4.25
CA LYS A 127 4.61 13.71 -3.93
C LYS A 127 5.46 14.57 -4.87
N ASP A 128 6.65 14.11 -5.20
CA ASP A 128 7.55 14.81 -6.14
C ASP A 128 6.91 14.89 -7.53
N SER A 129 6.30 13.78 -7.99
CA SER A 129 5.59 13.73 -9.28
C SER A 129 4.36 14.66 -9.30
N GLU A 130 3.62 14.78 -8.19
CA GLU A 130 2.51 15.72 -8.04
C GLU A 130 2.98 17.18 -8.06
N SER A 131 4.07 17.51 -7.35
CA SER A 131 4.63 18.87 -7.32
C SER A 131 5.08 19.32 -8.70
N ASN A 132 5.81 18.46 -9.41
CA ASN A 132 6.25 18.73 -10.78
C ASN A 132 5.06 19.04 -11.71
N LEU A 133 3.94 18.32 -11.55
CA LEU A 133 2.74 18.58 -12.36
C LEU A 133 2.08 19.91 -12.01
N ARG A 134 2.03 20.30 -10.73
CA ARG A 134 1.51 21.62 -10.30
C ARG A 134 2.32 22.77 -10.88
N GLU A 135 3.65 22.64 -10.87
CA GLU A 135 4.55 23.65 -11.44
C GLU A 135 4.37 23.78 -12.95
N MET A 136 4.28 22.67 -13.68
CA MET A 136 4.00 22.68 -15.12
C MET A 136 2.67 23.38 -15.47
N VAL A 137 1.63 23.13 -14.67
CA VAL A 137 0.31 23.77 -14.84
C VAL A 137 0.41 25.28 -14.57
N ALA A 138 1.08 25.68 -13.49
CA ALA A 138 1.24 27.09 -13.12
C ALA A 138 2.04 27.88 -14.17
N GLN A 139 3.13 27.33 -14.71
CA GLN A 139 3.92 27.97 -15.77
C GLN A 139 3.10 28.24 -17.03
N LYS A 140 2.24 27.28 -17.43
CA LYS A 140 1.40 27.40 -18.63
C LYS A 140 0.24 28.38 -18.43
N GLN A 141 -0.22 28.59 -17.20
CA GLN A 141 -1.22 29.61 -16.87
C GLN A 141 -0.62 31.01 -16.85
N ALA A 142 0.57 31.18 -16.28
CA ALA A 142 1.30 32.46 -16.28
C ALA A 142 1.77 32.90 -17.68
N ALA A 143 2.02 31.96 -18.59
CA ALA A 143 2.35 32.26 -19.99
C ALA A 143 1.13 32.65 -20.85
N LYS A 144 -0.10 32.52 -20.31
CA LYS A 144 -1.36 32.83 -21.00
C LYS A 144 -1.97 34.18 -20.58
N SER A 145 -1.38 34.85 -19.58
CA SER A 145 -1.69 36.22 -19.13
C SER A 145 -0.70 37.22 -19.72
#